data_AF-A0A7G5EAK2-F1
#
_entry.id   AF-A0A7G5EAK2-F1
#
_cell.length_a   1.000
_cell.length_b   1.000
_cell.length_c   1.000
_cell.angle_alpha   90.00
_cell.angle_beta   90.00
_cell.angle_gamma   90.00
#
_symmetry.space_group_name_H-M   'P 1'
#
loop_
_entity.id
_entity.type
_entity.pdbx_description
1 polymer ?
#
loop_
_entity_poly.entity_id
_entity_poly.type
_entity_poly.pdbx_seq_one_letter_code
_entity_poly.pdbx_strand_id
1 'polypeptide(L)'
;MVTIGINAGPIFKFNEAISLMIPCKDQTEIDYYWEALTSDGGQESVCGWLKDKYGLSWQVCPENWAELNKRPGAFKKMMGMKKIIIADF
;
A
#
# COMPACT_ATOMS: atom_id res chain seq x y z
N MET A 1 -3.39 2.36 -22.67
CA MET A 1 -2.64 1.23 -22.09
C MET A 1 -3.64 0.14 -21.77
N VAL A 2 -3.41 -1.09 -22.21
CA VAL A 2 -4.30 -2.24 -21.92
C VAL A 2 -3.50 -3.19 -21.05
N THR A 3 -4.07 -3.58 -19.91
CA THR A 3 -3.48 -4.57 -19.00
C THR A 3 -4.22 -5.89 -19.18
N ILE A 4 -3.50 -6.98 -19.39
CA ILE A 4 -4.07 -8.34 -19.52
C ILE A 4 -3.52 -9.18 -18.37
N GLY A 5 -4.40 -9.86 -17.64
CA GLY A 5 -4.02 -10.85 -16.63
C GLY A 5 -3.95 -12.26 -17.22
N ILE A 6 -2.87 -12.98 -16.94
CA ILE A 6 -2.67 -14.37 -17.37
C ILE A 6 -2.42 -15.23 -16.13
N ASN A 7 -3.09 -16.38 -16.04
CA ASN A 7 -2.77 -17.40 -15.04
C ASN A 7 -1.75 -18.39 -15.62
N ALA A 8 -0.52 -18.36 -15.11
CA ALA A 8 0.60 -19.19 -15.58
C ALA A 8 1.10 -20.19 -14.53
N GLY A 9 0.31 -20.47 -13.49
CA GLY A 9 0.76 -21.30 -12.36
C GLY A 9 1.90 -20.65 -11.55
N PRO A 10 2.63 -21.41 -10.72
CA PRO A 10 3.61 -20.87 -9.76
C PRO A 10 4.99 -20.53 -10.36
N ILE A 11 5.10 -20.50 -11.70
CA ILE A 11 6.39 -20.38 -12.41
C ILE A 11 7.01 -18.99 -12.20
N PHE A 12 6.17 -17.95 -12.21
CA PHE A 12 6.58 -16.56 -12.03
C PHE A 12 6.06 -16.03 -10.69
N LYS A 13 6.88 -15.23 -10.00
CA LYS A 13 6.52 -14.62 -8.71
C LYS A 13 6.57 -13.11 -8.82
N PHE A 14 5.58 -12.45 -8.23
CA PHE A 14 5.64 -11.01 -8.04
C PHE A 14 6.81 -10.63 -7.13
N ASN A 15 7.33 -9.45 -7.37
CA ASN A 15 8.21 -8.73 -6.48
C ASN A 15 7.76 -7.25 -6.45
N GLU A 16 8.49 -6.44 -5.71
CA GLU A 16 8.19 -5.02 -5.48
C GLU A 16 8.41 -4.14 -6.72
N ALA A 17 8.98 -4.67 -7.81
CA ALA A 17 9.21 -3.91 -9.04
C ALA A 17 7.90 -3.51 -9.74
N ILE A 18 6.80 -4.21 -9.48
CA ILE A 18 5.45 -3.80 -9.87
C ILE A 18 4.58 -3.70 -8.61
N SER A 19 3.85 -2.59 -8.51
CA SER A 19 2.86 -2.38 -7.47
C SER A 19 1.65 -1.62 -8.00
N LEU A 20 0.50 -1.84 -7.39
CA LEU A 20 -0.70 -1.04 -7.64
C LEU A 20 -0.92 -0.06 -6.47
N MET A 21 -1.27 1.18 -6.79
CA MET A 21 -1.56 2.20 -5.79
C MET A 21 -3.07 2.42 -5.66
N ILE A 22 -3.57 2.44 -4.42
CA ILE A 22 -4.94 2.81 -4.09
C ILE A 22 -4.90 4.17 -3.38
N PRO A 23 -5.29 5.27 -4.06
CA PRO A 23 -5.46 6.56 -3.43
C PRO A 23 -6.71 6.53 -2.54
N CYS A 24 -6.52 6.76 -1.24
CA CYS A 24 -7.57 6.73 -0.23
C CYS A 24 -7.91 8.15 0.22
N LYS A 25 -9.20 8.45 0.38
CA LYS A 25 -9.69 9.79 0.77
C LYS A 25 -9.49 10.08 2.24
N ASP A 26 -9.57 9.06 3.08
CA ASP A 26 -9.49 9.19 4.53
C ASP A 26 -8.94 7.92 5.19
N GLN A 27 -8.85 7.94 6.53
CA GLN A 27 -8.32 6.83 7.31
C GLN A 27 -9.20 5.58 7.22
N THR A 28 -10.52 5.73 7.05
CA THR A 28 -11.45 4.61 6.96
C THR A 28 -11.19 3.79 5.71
N GLU A 29 -10.95 4.44 4.57
CA GLU A 29 -10.58 3.74 3.33
C GLU A 29 -9.20 3.07 3.47
N ILE A 30 -8.22 3.73 4.09
CA ILE A 30 -6.90 3.13 4.36
C ILE A 30 -7.05 1.87 5.21
N ASP A 31 -7.79 1.95 6.31
CA ASP A 31 -7.99 0.83 7.23
C ASP A 31 -8.69 -0.33 6.53
N TYR A 32 -9.76 -0.05 5.76
CA TYR A 32 -10.49 -1.04 4.99
C TYR A 32 -9.59 -1.80 4.00
N TYR A 33 -8.86 -1.09 3.13
CA TYR A 33 -8.02 -1.74 2.13
C TYR A 33 -6.81 -2.44 2.76
N TRP A 34 -6.21 -1.85 3.80
CA TRP A 34 -5.10 -2.46 4.51
C TRP A 34 -5.51 -3.80 5.12
N GLU A 35 -6.62 -3.84 5.85
CA GLU A 35 -7.14 -5.06 6.46
C GLU A 35 -7.52 -6.10 5.40
N ALA A 36 -8.24 -5.68 4.35
CA ALA A 36 -8.70 -6.59 3.30
C ALA A 36 -7.54 -7.21 2.49
N LEU A 37 -6.44 -6.48 2.26
CA LEU A 37 -5.31 -7.00 1.50
C LEU A 37 -4.33 -7.80 2.35
N THR A 38 -4.26 -7.51 3.66
CA THR A 38 -3.39 -8.26 4.59
C THR A 38 -4.06 -9.52 5.14
N SER A 39 -5.39 -9.65 5.03
CA SER A 39 -6.10 -10.87 5.45
C SER A 39 -5.72 -12.09 4.60
N ASP A 40 -5.98 -13.28 5.15
CA ASP A 40 -5.80 -14.57 4.45
C ASP A 40 -4.40 -14.82 3.86
N GLY A 41 -3.36 -14.32 4.52
CA GLY A 41 -1.96 -14.58 4.15
C GLY A 41 -1.24 -13.42 3.44
N GLY A 42 -1.83 -12.23 3.40
CA GLY A 42 -1.12 -11.02 3.03
C GLY A 42 -0.04 -10.64 4.05
N GLN A 43 0.84 -9.70 3.67
CA GLN A 43 2.01 -9.30 4.44
C GLN A 43 2.14 -7.79 4.46
N GLU A 44 2.14 -7.22 5.67
CA GLU A 44 2.45 -5.81 5.85
C GLU A 44 3.90 -5.48 5.46
N SER A 45 4.10 -4.33 4.84
CA SER A 45 5.40 -3.70 4.65
C SER A 45 5.38 -2.28 5.23
N VAL A 46 6.35 -1.45 4.85
CA VAL A 46 6.57 -0.11 5.40
C VAL A 46 5.93 0.98 4.55
N CYS A 47 5.66 2.14 5.13
CA CYS A 47 5.30 3.37 4.42
C CYS A 47 4.07 3.24 3.50
N GLY A 48 3.05 2.49 3.91
CA GLY A 48 1.84 2.25 3.12
C GLY A 48 1.95 1.07 2.15
N TRP A 49 3.08 0.36 2.13
CA TRP A 49 3.25 -0.83 1.30
C TRP A 49 2.76 -2.10 1.99
N LEU A 50 2.25 -3.04 1.21
CA LEU A 50 1.92 -4.40 1.64
C LEU A 50 1.95 -5.35 0.44
N LYS A 51 1.88 -6.65 0.71
CA LYS A 51 1.58 -7.68 -0.30
C LYS A 51 0.26 -8.36 0.03
N ASP A 52 -0.54 -8.65 -0.99
CA ASP A 52 -1.73 -9.49 -0.82
C ASP A 52 -1.38 -10.98 -0.70
N LYS A 53 -2.38 -11.83 -0.50
CA LYS A 53 -2.22 -13.29 -0.40
C LYS A 53 -1.62 -13.96 -1.64
N TYR A 54 -1.59 -13.28 -2.79
CA TYR A 54 -0.97 -13.76 -4.03
C TYR A 54 0.46 -13.22 -4.20
N GLY A 55 0.94 -12.38 -3.29
CA GLY A 55 2.27 -11.79 -3.29
C GLY A 55 2.39 -10.53 -4.16
N LEU A 56 1.29 -9.99 -4.71
CA LEU A 56 1.32 -8.74 -5.47
C LEU A 56 1.52 -7.57 -4.51
N SER A 57 2.40 -6.63 -4.88
CA SER A 57 2.68 -5.45 -4.06
C SER A 57 1.60 -4.37 -4.25
N TRP A 58 1.19 -3.75 -3.16
CA TRP A 58 0.20 -2.67 -3.12
C TRP A 58 0.75 -1.47 -2.33
N GLN A 59 0.27 -0.28 -2.68
CA GLN A 59 0.50 0.96 -1.96
C GLN A 59 -0.87 1.55 -1.56
N VAL A 60 -1.23 1.44 -0.28
CA VAL A 60 -2.47 2.00 0.28
C VAL A 60 -2.13 3.34 0.91
N CYS A 61 -2.52 4.41 0.25
CA CYS A 61 -1.88 5.71 0.37
C CYS A 61 -2.91 6.85 0.34
N PRO A 62 -2.80 7.91 1.17
CA PRO A 62 -3.69 9.06 1.10
C PRO A 62 -3.63 9.76 -0.27
N GLU A 63 -4.75 10.16 -0.83
CA GLU A 63 -4.77 10.91 -2.09
C GLU A 63 -4.09 12.29 -1.98
N ASN A 64 -4.08 12.88 -0.78
CA ASN A 64 -3.46 14.17 -0.47
C ASN A 64 -2.00 14.08 -0.01
N TRP A 65 -1.27 13.03 -0.41
CA TRP A 65 0.14 12.79 -0.07
C TRP A 65 1.05 14.03 -0.19
N ALA A 66 0.86 14.82 -1.24
CA ALA A 66 1.67 16.01 -1.51
C ALA A 66 1.52 17.10 -0.44
N GLU A 67 0.37 17.17 0.24
CA GLU A 67 0.13 18.10 1.33
C GLU A 67 0.68 17.56 2.65
N LEU A 68 0.46 16.28 2.93
CA LEU A 68 0.97 15.61 4.14
C LEU A 68 2.51 15.68 4.20
N ASN A 69 3.19 15.48 3.07
CA ASN A 69 4.66 15.53 3.00
C ASN A 69 5.26 16.92 3.25
N LYS A 70 4.48 18.00 3.19
CA LYS A 70 4.96 19.35 3.52
C LYS A 70 4.99 19.62 5.03
N ARG A 71 4.37 18.76 5.85
CA ARG A 71 4.33 18.93 7.30
C ARG A 71 5.72 18.68 7.92
N PRO A 72 6.11 19.43 8.98
CA PRO A 72 7.39 19.23 9.64
C PRO A 72 7.59 17.79 10.13
N GLY A 73 8.67 17.15 9.69
CA GLY A 73 9.01 15.79 10.11
C GLY A 73 8.19 14.67 9.45
N ALA A 74 7.32 14.97 8.48
CA ALA A 74 6.46 14.00 7.79
C ALA A 74 7.23 12.74 7.33
N PHE A 75 8.39 12.91 6.69
CA PHE A 75 9.23 11.79 6.25
C PHE A 75 9.66 10.87 7.40
N LYS A 76 10.09 11.44 8.54
CA LYS A 76 10.50 10.65 9.71
C LYS A 76 9.33 9.86 10.30
N LYS A 77 8.15 10.46 10.33
CA LYS A 77 6.93 9.81 10.82
C LYS A 77 6.51 8.66 9.89
N MET A 78 6.46 8.92 8.58
CA MET A 78 6.18 7.91 7.56
C MET A 78 7.13 6.71 7.66
N MET A 79 8.45 6.94 7.82
CA MET A 79 9.44 5.85 7.92
C MET A 79 9.25 4.97 9.17
N GLY A 80 8.54 5.46 10.19
CA GLY A 80 8.16 4.68 11.37
C GLY A 80 6.85 3.91 11.21
N MET A 81 6.15 4.09 10.09
CA MET A 81 4.84 3.51 9.85
C MET A 81 4.92 2.29 8.94
N LYS A 82 4.06 1.31 9.21
CA LYS A 82 3.66 0.30 8.24
C LYS A 82 2.43 0.79 7.48
N LYS A 83 1.27 0.72 8.14
CA LYS A 83 0.04 1.38 7.70
C LYS A 83 0.15 2.88 7.90
N ILE A 84 -0.30 3.66 6.91
CA ILE A 84 -0.34 5.12 7.01
C ILE A 84 -1.43 5.54 8.01
N ILE A 85 -1.05 6.38 8.98
CA ILE A 85 -1.97 7.03 9.91
C ILE A 85 -1.97 8.53 9.59
N ILE A 86 -3.03 9.02 8.94
CA ILE A 86 -3.08 10.41 8.42
C ILE A 86 -2.94 11.45 9.54
N ALA A 87 -3.53 11.17 10.70
CA ALA A 87 -3.48 12.06 11.86
C ALA A 87 -2.07 12.24 12.43
N ASP A 88 -1.17 11.29 12.17
CA ASP A 88 0.18 11.33 12.70
C ASP A 88 1.10 12.22 11.87
N PHE A 89 0.78 12.60 10.63
CA PHE A 89 1.61 13.50 9.81
C PHE A 89 1.66 14.92 10.37
#